data_AF-A0A7Z0QFC8-F1
#
_entry.id   AF-A0A7Z0QFC8-F1
#
_cell.length_a   1.000
_cell.length_b   1.000
_cell.length_c   1.000
_cell.angle_alpha   90.00
_cell.angle_beta   90.00
_cell.angle_gamma   90.00
#
_symmetry.space_group_name_H-M   'P 1'
#
loop_
_entity.id
_entity.type
_entity.pdbx_description
1 polymer ?
#
loop_
_entity_poly.entity_id
_entity_poly.type
_entity_poly.pdbx_seq_one_letter_code
_entity_poly.pdbx_strand_id
1 'polypeptide(L)'
;MSRANRTDHIRLTSHPEPGKKAAFPIHWGAADARARGPIIGTVSRAGDRNVIGSHGGSYAMYRALAVSAGALDPIRRPDLTNTFPAATIGPFEQWRDPDKIVALDPWGHLVAENFGKDIAEGVDIRPSIAVTRARLDLPEIREALAAKRLRADGEVVHANGSVSVVKIAIDPVWYLPGLATRFGTGETELRRTLFEQTAGMFPELVTRPDMKVFLPPIGGTTVYMFGDVTKLPDHRTKITCRVHDECNGSDVFGSDICTCRPYLIHGIEESARGAQEGGLGLVIYNRKEGRALGEVTKFLVYNARKRQEDGDAAAAYFERTECVAGVQDARFQQLMPDTIHWLGLKRIDRFLSMSDMKHDALTSQGIDIVERVPIPPELIPADAYVEIAAKKAAGYYSTDIAPEKDVNGVVGRSLEKY
;
A
#
# COMPACT_ATOMS: atom_id res chain seq x y z
N MET A 1 -13.58 39.16 -7.24
CA MET A 1 -14.09 38.93 -8.61
C MET A 1 -13.89 37.46 -8.96
N SER A 2 -14.83 36.60 -8.59
CA SER A 2 -14.78 35.16 -8.90
C SER A 2 -15.26 34.95 -10.33
N ARG A 3 -14.34 34.68 -11.26
CA ARG A 3 -14.74 34.17 -12.57
C ARG A 3 -15.26 32.75 -12.37
N ALA A 4 -16.56 32.58 -12.55
CA ALA A 4 -17.21 31.29 -12.70
C ALA A 4 -16.63 30.62 -13.96
N ASN A 5 -15.65 29.74 -13.78
CA ASN A 5 -15.07 28.92 -14.84
C ASN A 5 -15.69 27.52 -14.85
N ARG A 6 -17.01 27.44 -14.64
CA ARG A 6 -17.77 26.27 -15.04
C ARG A 6 -17.94 26.36 -16.54
N THR A 7 -17.40 25.40 -17.28
CA THR A 7 -18.08 25.04 -18.54
C THR A 7 -19.50 24.65 -18.13
N ASP A 8 -20.52 25.37 -18.61
CA ASP A 8 -21.93 25.10 -18.26
C ASP A 8 -22.40 23.69 -18.66
N HIS A 9 -21.57 22.96 -19.42
CA HIS A 9 -21.82 21.61 -19.86
C HIS A 9 -20.81 20.62 -19.29
N ILE A 10 -21.33 19.57 -18.66
CA ILE A 10 -20.58 18.36 -18.31
C ILE A 10 -20.38 17.59 -19.61
N ARG A 11 -19.13 17.47 -20.07
CA ARG A 11 -18.80 16.59 -21.19
C ARG A 11 -18.56 15.18 -20.67
N LEU A 12 -19.51 14.29 -20.93
CA LEU A 12 -19.35 12.87 -20.63
C LEU A 12 -18.27 12.30 -21.56
N THR A 13 -17.16 11.81 -21.00
CA THR A 13 -16.10 11.09 -21.73
C THR A 13 -16.32 9.58 -21.73
N SER A 14 -17.56 9.14 -21.50
CA SER A 14 -17.91 7.74 -21.37
C SER A 14 -17.63 6.97 -22.66
N HIS A 15 -17.81 7.55 -23.84
CA HIS A 15 -17.56 6.82 -25.10
C HIS A 15 -16.28 7.29 -25.80
N PRO A 16 -15.57 6.40 -26.50
CA PRO A 16 -14.43 6.80 -27.33
C PRO A 16 -14.94 7.68 -28.48
N GLU A 17 -14.19 8.70 -28.86
CA GLU A 17 -14.51 9.50 -30.04
C GLU A 17 -14.23 8.66 -31.30
N PRO A 18 -15.23 8.37 -32.15
CA PRO A 18 -15.04 7.51 -33.31
C PRO A 18 -13.90 8.00 -34.22
N GLY A 19 -12.92 7.14 -34.49
CA GLY A 19 -11.81 7.41 -35.39
C GLY A 19 -10.68 8.30 -34.86
N LYS A 20 -10.78 8.81 -33.62
CA LYS A 20 -9.72 9.66 -33.05
C LYS A 20 -8.66 8.82 -32.34
N LYS A 21 -7.39 8.94 -32.77
CA LYS A 21 -6.26 8.35 -32.06
C LYS A 21 -6.05 9.04 -30.71
N ALA A 22 -5.67 8.26 -29.70
CA ALA A 22 -5.28 8.82 -28.40
C ALA A 22 -4.09 9.77 -28.60
N ALA A 23 -4.19 10.98 -28.06
CA ALA A 23 -3.11 11.97 -28.14
C ALA A 23 -1.85 11.49 -27.40
N PHE A 24 -2.05 10.76 -26.30
CA PHE A 24 -0.99 10.21 -25.45
C PHE A 24 -1.24 8.71 -25.23
N PRO A 25 -0.82 7.83 -26.16
CA PRO A 25 -0.95 6.39 -25.97
C PRO A 25 -0.10 5.90 -24.79
N ILE A 26 -0.55 4.84 -24.12
CA ILE A 26 0.20 4.18 -23.04
C ILE A 26 0.69 2.82 -23.53
N HIS A 27 2.00 2.60 -23.45
CA HIS A 27 2.67 1.33 -23.72
C HIS A 27 3.23 0.76 -22.41
N TRP A 28 2.39 0.05 -21.65
CA TRP A 28 2.79 -0.52 -20.36
C TRP A 28 3.95 -1.51 -20.52
N GLY A 29 4.92 -1.48 -19.60
CA GLY A 29 6.16 -2.27 -19.69
C GLY A 29 7.20 -1.75 -20.70
N ALA A 30 7.02 -0.57 -21.29
CA ALA A 30 8.06 0.00 -22.15
C ALA A 30 9.38 0.30 -21.40
N ALA A 31 10.48 0.32 -22.15
CA ALA A 31 11.84 0.38 -21.60
C ALA A 31 12.16 1.66 -20.81
N ASP A 32 11.48 2.76 -21.14
CA ASP A 32 11.63 4.07 -20.51
C ASP A 32 10.29 4.82 -20.44
N ALA A 33 10.25 5.88 -19.63
CA ALA A 33 9.04 6.66 -19.40
C ALA A 33 8.47 7.30 -20.68
N ARG A 34 9.33 7.76 -21.60
CA ARG A 34 8.89 8.43 -22.85
C ARG A 34 8.24 7.44 -23.80
N ALA A 35 8.84 6.26 -23.96
CA ALA A 35 8.27 5.16 -24.75
C ALA A 35 6.97 4.64 -24.13
N ARG A 36 6.87 4.61 -22.79
CA ARG A 36 5.64 4.24 -22.07
C ARG A 36 4.51 5.25 -22.28
N GLY A 37 4.84 6.53 -22.43
CA GLY A 37 3.89 7.65 -22.51
C GLY A 37 3.46 8.15 -21.12
N PRO A 38 3.02 9.42 -20.98
CA PRO A 38 2.63 9.97 -19.68
C PRO A 38 1.30 9.39 -19.16
N ILE A 39 1.11 9.32 -17.83
CA ILE A 39 -0.22 9.10 -17.24
C ILE A 39 -0.90 10.46 -17.02
N ILE A 40 -2.07 10.63 -17.63
CA ILE A 40 -2.81 11.89 -17.64
C ILE A 40 -4.23 11.64 -17.11
N GLY A 41 -4.41 11.88 -15.82
CA GLY A 41 -5.69 11.81 -15.10
C GLY A 41 -6.37 13.18 -14.94
N THR A 42 -6.21 14.05 -15.94
CA THR A 42 -6.73 15.42 -15.88
C THR A 42 -8.25 15.49 -15.93
N VAL A 43 -8.82 16.44 -15.20
CA VAL A 43 -10.27 16.77 -15.23
C VAL A 43 -10.55 18.07 -15.99
N SER A 44 -9.53 18.87 -16.29
CA SER A 44 -9.68 20.17 -16.95
C SER A 44 -9.54 20.09 -18.47
N ARG A 45 -8.73 19.15 -19.00
CA ARG A 45 -8.50 18.96 -20.44
C ARG A 45 -8.84 17.54 -20.85
N ALA A 46 -10.14 17.24 -20.91
CA ALA A 46 -10.67 15.90 -21.17
C ALA A 46 -10.09 15.20 -22.43
N GLY A 47 -9.66 15.96 -23.44
CA GLY A 47 -9.03 15.41 -24.65
C GLY A 47 -7.63 14.83 -24.47
N ASP A 48 -6.90 15.24 -23.42
CA ASP A 48 -5.55 14.73 -23.13
C ASP A 48 -5.60 13.49 -22.23
N ARG A 49 -6.74 13.24 -21.58
CA ARG A 49 -6.93 12.17 -20.60
C ARG A 49 -6.76 10.80 -21.26
N ASN A 50 -5.92 9.96 -20.67
CA ASN A 50 -5.64 8.60 -21.16
C ASN A 50 -5.81 7.50 -20.08
N VAL A 51 -6.37 7.86 -18.91
CA VAL A 51 -6.66 6.94 -17.81
C VAL A 51 -8.08 7.09 -17.29
N ILE A 52 -8.57 6.04 -16.65
CA ILE A 52 -9.82 6.03 -15.87
C ILE A 52 -9.53 6.62 -14.48
N GLY A 53 -10.48 7.33 -13.88
CA GLY A 53 -10.27 8.08 -12.63
C GLY A 53 -9.53 9.41 -12.84
N SER A 54 -8.97 9.95 -11.75
CA SER A 54 -8.24 11.23 -11.74
C SER A 54 -7.05 11.19 -10.79
N HIS A 55 -6.12 12.14 -10.92
CA HIS A 55 -5.00 12.27 -9.98
C HIS A 55 -5.45 12.47 -8.52
N GLY A 56 -4.60 12.04 -7.59
CA GLY A 56 -4.82 12.16 -6.14
C GLY A 56 -5.54 10.97 -5.51
N GLY A 57 -5.83 9.90 -6.27
CA GLY A 57 -6.30 8.62 -5.75
C GLY A 57 -7.41 8.77 -4.70
N SER A 58 -7.16 8.31 -3.46
CA SER A 58 -8.06 8.40 -2.30
C SER A 58 -8.59 9.81 -2.00
N TYR A 59 -7.89 10.85 -2.44
CA TYR A 59 -8.24 12.25 -2.16
C TYR A 59 -9.04 12.91 -3.28
N ALA A 60 -9.34 12.21 -4.38
CA ALA A 60 -10.07 12.78 -5.51
C ALA A 60 -11.45 13.35 -5.12
N MET A 61 -12.18 12.66 -4.22
CA MET A 61 -13.48 13.13 -3.73
C MET A 61 -13.34 14.34 -2.80
N TYR A 62 -12.37 14.34 -1.89
CA TYR A 62 -12.07 15.53 -1.07
C TYR A 62 -11.64 16.73 -1.91
N ARG A 63 -10.87 16.49 -2.97
CA ARG A 63 -10.52 17.51 -3.95
C ARG A 63 -11.77 18.06 -4.63
N ALA A 64 -12.71 17.20 -5.04
CA ALA A 64 -13.98 17.63 -5.62
C ALA A 64 -14.82 18.49 -4.65
N LEU A 65 -14.84 18.13 -3.36
CA LEU A 65 -15.48 18.94 -2.33
C LEU A 65 -14.79 20.30 -2.16
N ALA A 66 -13.45 20.34 -2.15
CA ALA A 66 -12.70 21.59 -2.07
C ALA A 66 -12.95 22.51 -3.29
N VAL A 67 -13.09 21.93 -4.49
CA VAL A 67 -13.49 22.66 -5.70
C VAL A 67 -14.92 23.20 -5.58
N SER A 68 -15.86 22.36 -5.14
CA SER A 68 -17.26 22.75 -4.93
C SER A 68 -17.40 23.89 -3.91
N ALA A 69 -16.61 23.84 -2.84
CA ALA A 69 -16.54 24.88 -1.82
C ALA A 69 -15.79 26.15 -2.26
N GLY A 70 -15.20 26.17 -3.47
CA GLY A 70 -14.39 27.29 -3.97
C GLY A 70 -13.01 27.43 -3.30
N ALA A 71 -12.62 26.48 -2.44
CA ALA A 71 -11.32 26.45 -1.77
C ALA A 71 -10.17 26.01 -2.70
N LEU A 72 -10.50 25.35 -3.81
CA LEU A 72 -9.52 24.90 -4.81
C LEU A 72 -9.98 25.25 -6.23
N ASP A 73 -9.12 25.90 -7.00
CA ASP A 73 -9.34 26.12 -8.43
C ASP A 73 -9.00 24.82 -9.21
N PRO A 74 -9.97 24.20 -9.92
CA PRO A 74 -9.76 22.93 -10.62
C PRO A 74 -8.83 23.05 -11.84
N ILE A 75 -8.66 24.25 -12.39
CA ILE A 75 -7.84 24.54 -13.59
C ILE A 75 -6.42 24.96 -13.19
N ARG A 76 -6.26 25.45 -11.96
CA ARG A 76 -4.93 25.83 -11.45
C ARG A 76 -4.00 24.64 -11.47
N ARG A 77 -2.87 24.82 -12.17
CA ARG A 77 -1.84 23.79 -12.26
C ARG A 77 -0.93 23.80 -11.05
N PRO A 78 -0.55 22.63 -10.53
CA PRO A 78 0.50 22.55 -9.53
C PRO A 78 1.83 23.00 -10.16
N ASP A 79 2.61 23.74 -9.40
CA ASP A 79 4.02 23.96 -9.73
C ASP A 79 4.83 22.77 -9.21
N LEU A 80 5.44 22.03 -10.12
CA LEU A 80 6.25 20.85 -9.83
C LEU A 80 7.76 21.15 -9.99
N THR A 81 8.13 22.43 -10.07
CA THR A 81 9.52 22.85 -10.07
C THR A 81 10.16 22.47 -8.74
N ASN A 82 11.38 21.91 -8.78
CA ASN A 82 12.14 21.47 -7.60
C ASN A 82 11.46 20.37 -6.75
N THR A 83 10.54 19.59 -7.31
CA THR A 83 9.93 18.43 -6.61
C THR A 83 10.61 17.10 -6.95
N PHE A 84 11.87 17.12 -7.38
CA PHE A 84 12.63 15.93 -7.75
C PHE A 84 12.86 15.01 -6.53
N PRO A 85 12.99 13.68 -6.74
CA PRO A 85 13.26 12.72 -5.66
C PRO A 85 14.49 13.07 -4.80
N ALA A 86 14.37 13.00 -3.47
CA ALA A 86 15.51 13.20 -2.56
C ALA A 86 16.47 11.99 -2.47
N ALA A 87 16.15 10.91 -3.17
CA ALA A 87 16.99 9.75 -3.35
C ALA A 87 16.68 9.11 -4.71
N THR A 88 17.73 8.60 -5.38
CA THR A 88 17.61 7.89 -6.65
C THR A 88 17.18 6.46 -6.39
N ILE A 89 16.07 6.05 -7.03
CA ILE A 89 15.55 4.68 -7.01
C ILE A 89 15.45 4.23 -8.46
N GLY A 90 16.03 3.07 -8.77
CA GLY A 90 16.00 2.45 -10.10
C GLY A 90 16.71 3.27 -11.19
N PRO A 91 16.40 3.01 -12.48
CA PRO A 91 15.45 2.00 -12.95
C PRO A 91 15.94 0.58 -12.68
N PHE A 92 14.99 -0.34 -12.44
CA PHE A 92 15.26 -1.77 -12.33
C PHE A 92 14.59 -2.54 -13.48
N GLU A 93 15.08 -3.74 -13.77
CA GLU A 93 14.57 -4.54 -14.90
C GLU A 93 13.06 -4.82 -14.80
N GLN A 94 12.53 -4.98 -13.58
CA GLN A 94 11.13 -5.28 -13.31
C GLN A 94 10.19 -4.15 -13.75
N TRP A 95 10.69 -2.92 -13.92
CA TRP A 95 9.88 -1.79 -14.39
C TRP A 95 9.45 -1.92 -15.85
N ARG A 96 10.16 -2.78 -16.60
CA ARG A 96 9.92 -3.06 -18.02
C ARG A 96 9.16 -4.36 -18.23
N ASP A 97 8.80 -5.04 -17.15
CA ASP A 97 8.02 -6.27 -17.19
C ASP A 97 6.55 -5.92 -16.87
N PRO A 98 5.64 -6.01 -17.85
CA PRO A 98 4.24 -5.64 -17.66
C PRO A 98 3.50 -6.55 -16.68
N ASP A 99 4.05 -7.72 -16.33
CA ASP A 99 3.44 -8.68 -15.42
C ASP A 99 3.95 -8.53 -13.98
N LYS A 100 5.08 -7.84 -13.76
CA LYS A 100 5.66 -7.63 -12.41
C LYS A 100 5.03 -6.48 -11.67
N ILE A 101 4.77 -5.36 -12.35
CA ILE A 101 4.21 -4.15 -11.74
C ILE A 101 2.93 -3.77 -12.48
N VAL A 102 1.80 -3.94 -11.80
CA VAL A 102 0.44 -3.71 -12.32
C VAL A 102 -0.37 -2.75 -11.45
N ALA A 103 0.10 -2.38 -10.25
CA ALA A 103 -0.64 -1.59 -9.27
C ALA A 103 -0.04 -0.22 -8.92
N LEU A 104 1.10 0.16 -9.52
CA LEU A 104 1.74 1.48 -9.41
C LEU A 104 2.39 1.89 -10.74
N ASP A 105 2.69 3.19 -10.93
CA ASP A 105 3.45 3.69 -12.10
C ASP A 105 4.95 3.55 -11.83
N PRO A 106 5.70 2.68 -12.55
CA PRO A 106 7.13 2.49 -12.31
C PRO A 106 7.95 3.77 -12.45
N TRP A 107 7.47 4.73 -13.25
CA TRP A 107 8.15 6.00 -13.55
C TRP A 107 7.54 7.19 -12.80
N GLY A 108 6.62 6.94 -11.87
CA GLY A 108 5.76 7.96 -11.25
C GLY A 108 6.49 9.04 -10.47
N HIS A 109 7.72 8.78 -10.00
CA HIS A 109 8.59 9.73 -9.28
C HIS A 109 9.47 10.58 -10.20
N LEU A 110 9.55 10.22 -11.48
CA LEU A 110 10.41 10.88 -12.48
C LEU A 110 9.61 11.70 -13.50
N VAL A 111 8.36 12.05 -13.17
CA VAL A 111 7.45 12.77 -14.08
C VAL A 111 8.01 14.13 -14.49
N ALA A 112 8.49 14.93 -13.53
CA ALA A 112 9.03 16.26 -13.80
C ALA A 112 10.28 16.22 -14.69
N GLU A 113 11.10 15.17 -14.57
CA GLU A 113 12.30 14.96 -15.39
C GLU A 113 11.93 14.49 -16.80
N ASN A 114 11.12 13.44 -16.91
CA ASN A 114 10.81 12.81 -18.20
C ASN A 114 9.82 13.60 -19.06
N PHE A 115 8.91 14.35 -18.45
CA PHE A 115 7.82 15.06 -19.14
C PHE A 115 7.83 16.57 -18.89
N GLY A 116 8.95 17.14 -18.44
CA GLY A 116 9.06 18.57 -18.13
C GLY A 116 8.65 19.49 -19.29
N LYS A 117 8.97 19.10 -20.53
CA LYS A 117 8.57 19.83 -21.74
C LYS A 117 7.04 19.85 -21.92
N ASP A 118 6.38 18.70 -21.84
CA ASP A 118 4.93 18.57 -22.00
C ASP A 118 4.18 19.32 -20.90
N ILE A 119 4.69 19.26 -19.66
CA ILE A 119 4.17 20.02 -18.52
C ILE A 119 4.26 21.52 -18.77
N ALA A 120 5.42 22.01 -19.25
CA ALA A 120 5.62 23.41 -19.61
C ALA A 120 4.71 23.85 -20.76
N GLU A 121 4.44 22.98 -21.73
CA GLU A 121 3.59 23.27 -22.89
C GLU A 121 2.09 23.28 -22.58
N GLY A 122 1.62 22.63 -21.52
CA GLY A 122 0.17 22.53 -21.38
C GLY A 122 -0.40 21.34 -20.64
N VAL A 123 0.36 20.27 -20.53
CA VAL A 123 -0.19 18.95 -20.22
C VAL A 123 -0.17 18.74 -18.71
N ASP A 124 -1.32 18.36 -18.15
CA ASP A 124 -1.49 18.13 -16.70
C ASP A 124 -1.01 16.72 -16.34
N ILE A 125 0.32 16.55 -16.30
CA ILE A 125 0.99 15.31 -15.92
C ILE A 125 1.50 15.46 -14.49
N ARG A 126 1.05 14.58 -13.58
CA ARG A 126 1.40 14.67 -12.16
C ARG A 126 2.12 13.42 -11.67
N PRO A 127 3.12 13.56 -10.78
CA PRO A 127 3.72 12.42 -10.09
C PRO A 127 2.68 11.61 -9.34
N SER A 128 2.80 10.28 -9.40
CA SER A 128 2.08 9.33 -8.55
C SER A 128 2.98 8.75 -7.46
N ILE A 129 4.28 9.02 -7.51
CA ILE A 129 5.24 8.60 -6.49
C ILE A 129 6.06 9.82 -6.05
N ALA A 130 6.30 9.97 -4.76
CA ALA A 130 7.18 10.99 -4.21
C ALA A 130 8.20 10.35 -3.26
N VAL A 131 9.46 10.76 -3.36
CA VAL A 131 10.57 10.23 -2.55
C VAL A 131 11.21 11.38 -1.78
N THR A 132 11.25 11.26 -0.45
CA THR A 132 11.87 12.26 0.44
C THR A 132 12.74 11.59 1.50
N ARG A 133 13.47 12.38 2.29
CA ARG A 133 14.25 11.91 3.46
C ARG A 133 13.65 12.51 4.72
N ALA A 134 13.64 11.75 5.81
CA ALA A 134 13.15 12.21 7.09
C ALA A 134 13.87 11.52 8.25
N ARG A 135 13.63 12.03 9.46
CA ARG A 135 13.91 11.31 10.70
C ARG A 135 12.59 10.93 11.36
N LEU A 136 12.43 9.65 11.71
CA LEU A 136 11.32 9.18 12.52
C LEU A 136 11.66 9.36 14.00
N ASP A 137 10.69 9.76 14.80
CA ASP A 137 10.82 9.82 16.25
C ASP A 137 9.75 8.92 16.88
N LEU A 138 10.19 7.83 17.49
CA LEU A 138 9.35 6.78 18.04
C LEU A 138 9.84 6.47 19.47
N PRO A 139 8.96 6.52 20.49
CA PRO A 139 9.32 6.15 21.86
C PRO A 139 10.01 4.78 21.95
N GLU A 140 9.56 3.80 21.17
CA GLU A 140 10.06 2.43 21.21
C GLU A 140 11.50 2.30 20.69
N ILE A 141 11.98 3.23 19.86
CA ILE A 141 13.39 3.26 19.47
C ILE A 141 14.27 3.76 20.63
N ARG A 142 13.79 4.72 21.41
CA ARG A 142 14.49 5.16 22.63
C ARG A 142 14.57 4.04 23.65
N GLU A 143 13.48 3.28 23.80
CA GLU A 143 13.46 2.08 24.64
C GLU A 143 14.43 1.01 24.13
N ALA A 144 14.49 0.78 22.81
CA ALA A 144 15.44 -0.14 22.20
C ALA A 144 16.90 0.29 22.43
N LEU A 145 17.20 1.60 22.38
CA LEU A 145 18.53 2.13 22.75
C LEU A 145 18.83 1.92 24.23
N ALA A 146 17.89 2.24 25.13
CA ALA A 146 18.06 2.06 26.58
C ALA A 146 18.30 0.58 26.94
N ALA A 147 17.58 -0.32 26.27
CA ALA A 147 17.72 -1.77 26.41
C ALA A 147 18.93 -2.34 25.62
N LYS A 148 19.73 -1.51 24.94
CA LYS A 148 20.87 -1.91 24.09
C LYS A 148 20.51 -2.91 22.98
N ARG A 149 19.24 -2.95 22.57
CA ARG A 149 18.77 -3.71 21.41
C ARG A 149 19.14 -3.01 20.10
N LEU A 150 19.23 -1.68 20.11
CA LEU A 150 19.82 -0.88 19.05
C LEU A 150 21.02 -0.10 19.60
N ARG A 151 21.88 0.40 18.70
CA ARG A 151 22.97 1.31 19.05
C ARG A 151 22.80 2.65 18.34
N ALA A 152 23.28 3.75 18.91
CA ALA A 152 23.36 5.01 18.17
C ALA A 152 24.61 4.98 17.28
N ASP A 153 24.42 4.93 15.96
CA ASP A 153 25.51 4.96 14.97
C ASP A 153 25.67 6.33 14.29
N GLY A 154 24.71 7.25 14.51
CA GLY A 154 24.73 8.59 13.92
C GLY A 154 24.32 8.64 12.45
N GLU A 155 24.04 7.49 11.83
CA GLU A 155 23.63 7.37 10.43
C GLU A 155 22.19 6.87 10.33
N VAL A 156 21.94 5.64 10.79
CA VAL A 156 20.61 5.02 10.83
C VAL A 156 19.90 5.45 12.10
N VAL A 157 20.52 5.27 13.27
CA VAL A 157 19.93 5.58 14.58
C VAL A 157 20.76 6.65 15.27
N HIS A 158 20.12 7.75 15.64
CA HIS A 158 20.75 8.91 16.27
C HIS A 158 20.71 8.82 17.80
N ALA A 159 21.62 9.53 18.47
CA ALA A 159 21.72 9.55 19.92
C ALA A 159 20.42 10.01 20.64
N ASN A 160 19.59 10.81 19.98
CA ASN A 160 18.28 11.25 20.51
C ASN A 160 17.14 10.22 20.31
N GLY A 161 17.43 9.06 19.75
CA GLY A 161 16.46 8.01 19.42
C GLY A 161 15.73 8.20 18.10
N SER A 162 16.05 9.23 17.32
CA SER A 162 15.47 9.38 15.99
C SER A 162 16.15 8.44 14.98
N VAL A 163 15.41 8.03 13.95
CA VAL A 163 15.88 7.08 12.92
C VAL A 163 15.83 7.71 11.54
N SER A 164 16.95 7.76 10.82
CA SER A 164 17.00 8.24 9.44
C SER A 164 16.31 7.27 8.49
N VAL A 165 15.46 7.80 7.62
CA VAL A 165 14.77 7.02 6.59
C VAL A 165 14.67 7.76 5.26
N VAL A 166 14.64 6.99 4.17
CA VAL A 166 14.02 7.42 2.92
C VAL A 166 12.54 7.06 2.98
N LYS A 167 11.67 8.06 2.76
CA LYS A 167 10.21 7.90 2.73
C LYS A 167 9.71 7.97 1.30
N ILE A 168 8.86 7.03 0.94
CA ILE A 168 8.27 6.94 -0.41
C ILE A 168 6.77 6.89 -0.25
N ALA A 169 6.05 7.81 -0.89
CA ALA A 169 4.59 7.76 -1.00
C ALA A 169 4.21 7.31 -2.40
N ILE A 170 3.26 6.39 -2.52
CA ILE A 170 2.83 5.77 -3.77
C ILE A 170 1.30 5.86 -3.86
N ASP A 171 0.80 6.63 -4.81
CA ASP A 171 -0.59 6.60 -5.24
C ASP A 171 -0.82 5.40 -6.18
N PRO A 172 -1.95 4.69 -6.04
CA PRO A 172 -2.23 3.52 -6.85
C PRO A 172 -2.46 3.88 -8.32
N VAL A 173 -1.83 3.13 -9.21
CA VAL A 173 -1.99 3.23 -10.66
C VAL A 173 -2.13 1.82 -11.21
N TRP A 174 -3.34 1.44 -11.58
CA TRP A 174 -3.67 0.07 -11.97
C TRP A 174 -3.63 -0.12 -13.47
N TYR A 175 -2.79 -1.03 -13.95
CA TYR A 175 -2.82 -1.54 -15.30
C TYR A 175 -3.81 -2.71 -15.38
N LEU A 176 -5.00 -2.45 -15.93
CA LEU A 176 -6.15 -3.37 -15.86
C LEU A 176 -5.90 -4.74 -16.50
N PRO A 177 -5.22 -4.87 -17.66
CA PRO A 177 -4.89 -6.18 -18.22
C PRO A 177 -4.03 -7.03 -17.28
N GLY A 178 -2.95 -6.46 -16.74
CA GLY A 178 -2.07 -7.17 -15.81
C GLY A 178 -2.76 -7.48 -14.48
N LEU A 179 -3.63 -6.56 -14.01
CA LEU A 179 -4.45 -6.79 -12.82
C LEU A 179 -5.40 -7.98 -13.02
N ALA A 180 -6.05 -8.08 -14.17
CA ALA A 180 -6.95 -9.20 -14.48
C ALA A 180 -6.22 -10.54 -14.46
N THR A 181 -5.05 -10.63 -15.10
CA THR A 181 -4.17 -11.81 -15.04
C THR A 181 -3.78 -12.14 -13.61
N ARG A 182 -3.37 -11.14 -12.81
CA ARG A 182 -2.94 -11.32 -11.42
C ARG A 182 -4.05 -11.86 -10.52
N PHE A 183 -5.30 -11.55 -10.82
CA PHE A 183 -6.48 -12.06 -10.10
C PHE A 183 -7.12 -13.29 -10.77
N GLY A 184 -6.56 -13.80 -11.88
CA GLY A 184 -7.07 -14.99 -12.56
C GLY A 184 -8.43 -14.79 -13.23
N THR A 185 -8.76 -13.58 -13.66
CA THR A 185 -10.03 -13.23 -14.34
C THR A 185 -9.75 -12.55 -15.69
N GLY A 186 -10.78 -12.43 -16.55
CA GLY A 186 -10.68 -11.67 -17.80
C GLY A 186 -10.76 -10.16 -17.58
N GLU A 187 -10.07 -9.36 -18.39
CA GLU A 187 -10.08 -7.88 -18.28
C GLU A 187 -11.50 -7.30 -18.32
N THR A 188 -12.35 -7.80 -19.23
CA THR A 188 -13.75 -7.36 -19.36
C THR A 188 -14.58 -7.67 -18.12
N GLU A 189 -14.39 -8.85 -17.54
CA GLU A 189 -15.09 -9.28 -16.33
C GLU A 189 -14.64 -8.43 -15.13
N LEU A 190 -13.32 -8.30 -14.92
CA LEU A 190 -12.75 -7.43 -13.89
C LEU A 190 -13.33 -6.01 -13.95
N ARG A 191 -13.33 -5.39 -15.13
CA ARG A 191 -13.86 -4.04 -15.34
C ARG A 191 -15.34 -3.95 -15.01
N ARG A 192 -16.12 -4.93 -15.44
CA ARG A 192 -17.56 -4.99 -15.16
C ARG A 192 -17.81 -5.13 -13.66
N THR A 193 -17.10 -6.04 -12.99
CA THR A 193 -17.20 -6.23 -11.54
C THR A 193 -16.82 -4.95 -10.80
N LEU A 194 -15.72 -4.28 -11.19
CA LEU A 194 -15.34 -2.99 -10.58
C LEU A 194 -16.45 -1.94 -10.75
N PHE A 195 -17.04 -1.81 -11.93
CA PHE A 195 -18.14 -0.88 -12.17
C PHE A 195 -19.38 -1.21 -11.35
N GLU A 196 -19.83 -2.48 -11.36
CA GLU A 196 -21.04 -2.92 -10.64
C GLU A 196 -20.87 -2.82 -9.11
N GLN A 197 -19.73 -3.25 -8.57
CA GLN A 197 -19.44 -3.22 -7.13
C GLN A 197 -19.14 -1.81 -6.59
N THR A 198 -18.90 -0.84 -7.47
CA THR A 198 -18.79 0.58 -7.10
C THR A 198 -20.07 1.36 -7.41
N ALA A 199 -21.20 0.67 -7.56
CA ALA A 199 -22.51 1.28 -7.86
C ALA A 199 -22.48 2.20 -9.10
N GLY A 200 -21.70 1.80 -10.11
CA GLY A 200 -21.60 2.50 -11.39
C GLY A 200 -20.60 3.67 -11.42
N MET A 201 -19.69 3.77 -10.45
CA MET A 201 -18.59 4.74 -10.54
C MET A 201 -17.68 4.41 -11.74
N PHE A 202 -17.23 5.47 -12.42
CA PHE A 202 -16.36 5.42 -13.60
C PHE A 202 -16.93 4.56 -14.75
N PRO A 203 -17.96 5.05 -15.48
CA PRO A 203 -18.53 4.36 -16.64
C PRO A 203 -17.48 3.92 -17.67
N GLU A 204 -16.36 4.64 -17.78
CA GLU A 204 -15.23 4.33 -18.64
C GLU A 204 -14.63 2.94 -18.42
N LEU A 205 -14.83 2.34 -17.23
CA LEU A 205 -14.47 0.93 -17.00
C LEU A 205 -15.12 0.01 -18.03
N VAL A 206 -16.37 0.27 -18.38
CA VAL A 206 -17.16 -0.51 -19.35
C VAL A 206 -17.09 0.09 -20.74
N THR A 207 -17.16 1.41 -20.86
CA THR A 207 -17.39 2.10 -22.14
C THR A 207 -16.11 2.54 -22.85
N ARG A 208 -14.93 2.51 -22.18
CA ARG A 208 -13.61 2.87 -22.73
C ARG A 208 -12.61 1.71 -22.65
N PRO A 209 -12.79 0.63 -23.44
CA PRO A 209 -11.84 -0.48 -23.48
C PRO A 209 -10.45 -0.07 -23.99
N ASP A 210 -10.34 1.09 -24.62
CA ASP A 210 -9.08 1.71 -25.07
C ASP A 210 -8.24 2.27 -23.91
N MET A 211 -8.85 2.66 -22.79
CA MET A 211 -8.13 3.13 -21.59
C MET A 211 -7.73 1.95 -20.71
N LYS A 212 -6.45 1.58 -20.70
CA LYS A 212 -5.93 0.41 -19.98
C LYS A 212 -5.45 0.69 -18.55
N VAL A 213 -5.38 1.96 -18.15
CA VAL A 213 -4.90 2.38 -16.83
C VAL A 213 -6.04 3.00 -16.03
N PHE A 214 -6.13 2.65 -14.75
CA PHE A 214 -7.10 3.16 -13.80
C PHE A 214 -6.39 3.76 -12.58
N LEU A 215 -6.81 4.96 -12.16
CA LEU A 215 -6.42 5.61 -10.92
C LEU A 215 -7.55 5.41 -9.88
N PRO A 216 -7.55 4.30 -9.13
CA PRO A 216 -8.62 4.01 -8.18
C PRO A 216 -8.58 4.98 -6.98
N PRO A 217 -9.75 5.40 -6.46
CA PRO A 217 -9.82 6.26 -5.29
C PRO A 217 -9.66 5.49 -3.97
N ILE A 218 -8.57 4.72 -3.84
CA ILE A 218 -8.26 3.91 -2.66
C ILE A 218 -7.00 4.42 -1.97
N GLY A 219 -6.78 3.98 -0.72
CA GLY A 219 -5.59 4.31 0.04
C GLY A 219 -4.30 3.87 -0.67
N GLY A 220 -3.29 4.74 -0.65
CA GLY A 220 -1.97 4.45 -1.21
C GLY A 220 -1.07 3.62 -0.30
N THR A 221 0.19 3.50 -0.71
CA THR A 221 1.24 2.79 0.03
C THR A 221 2.33 3.79 0.44
N THR A 222 2.86 3.63 1.65
CA THR A 222 4.06 4.36 2.10
C THR A 222 5.18 3.39 2.42
N VAL A 223 6.39 3.66 1.96
CA VAL A 223 7.59 2.88 2.26
C VAL A 223 8.52 3.70 3.12
N TYR A 224 9.08 3.07 4.15
CA TYR A 224 10.15 3.60 4.97
C TYR A 224 11.37 2.69 4.79
N MET A 225 12.44 3.24 4.22
CA MET A 225 13.70 2.52 4.00
C MET A 225 14.76 3.00 4.97
N PHE A 226 15.41 2.04 5.62
CA PHE A 226 16.44 2.24 6.63
C PHE A 226 17.79 1.86 6.03
N GLY A 227 18.81 2.70 6.24
CA GLY A 227 20.15 2.50 5.67
C GLY A 227 20.38 3.21 4.33
N ASP A 228 21.48 2.86 3.68
CA ASP A 228 21.94 3.49 2.45
C ASP A 228 21.27 2.88 1.21
N VAL A 229 20.24 3.55 0.69
CA VAL A 229 19.46 3.10 -0.47
C VAL A 229 20.27 2.96 -1.77
N THR A 230 21.50 3.49 -1.84
CA THR A 230 22.38 3.25 -3.01
C THR A 230 22.78 1.78 -3.15
N LYS A 231 22.60 0.99 -2.09
CA LYS A 231 22.82 -0.46 -2.08
C LYS A 231 21.69 -1.28 -2.71
N LEU A 232 20.56 -0.67 -3.06
CA LEU A 232 19.42 -1.38 -3.67
C LEU A 232 19.78 -2.24 -4.90
N PRO A 233 20.64 -1.78 -5.83
CA PRO A 233 21.02 -2.60 -6.99
C PRO A 233 21.94 -3.79 -6.66
N ASP A 234 22.59 -3.82 -5.48
CA ASP A 234 23.49 -4.91 -5.10
C ASP A 234 22.71 -6.05 -4.45
N HIS A 235 22.55 -7.16 -5.19
CA HIS A 235 21.82 -8.35 -4.73
C HIS A 235 22.47 -9.07 -3.53
N ARG A 236 23.68 -8.68 -3.13
CA ARG A 236 24.34 -9.20 -1.91
C ARG A 236 23.90 -8.45 -0.65
N THR A 237 23.27 -7.28 -0.81
CA THR A 237 22.76 -6.49 0.31
C THR A 237 21.66 -7.26 1.01
N LYS A 238 21.83 -7.53 2.31
CA LYS A 238 20.82 -8.21 3.11
C LYS A 238 19.58 -7.34 3.27
N ILE A 239 18.41 -7.93 3.05
CA ILE A 239 17.12 -7.24 3.09
C ILE A 239 16.30 -7.71 4.30
N THR A 240 15.99 -6.78 5.20
CA THR A 240 14.99 -6.99 6.26
C THR A 240 13.72 -6.25 5.89
N CYS A 241 12.58 -6.93 5.81
CA CYS A 241 11.35 -6.35 5.30
C CYS A 241 10.13 -6.72 6.16
N ARG A 242 9.32 -5.70 6.46
CA ARG A 242 7.98 -5.82 7.01
C ARG A 242 6.99 -5.23 6.02
N VAL A 243 5.99 -6.01 5.63
CA VAL A 243 4.81 -5.47 4.94
C VAL A 243 3.62 -5.45 5.88
N HIS A 244 3.12 -4.25 6.14
CA HIS A 244 2.10 -3.94 7.12
C HIS A 244 0.83 -3.44 6.42
N ASP A 245 -0.32 -3.94 6.86
CA ASP A 245 -1.61 -3.41 6.45
C ASP A 245 -2.16 -2.56 7.61
N GLU A 246 -2.67 -1.38 7.28
CA GLU A 246 -3.15 -0.38 8.21
C GLU A 246 -4.11 -0.94 9.27
N CYS A 247 -3.87 -0.52 10.51
CA CYS A 247 -4.74 -0.78 11.64
C CYS A 247 -4.72 0.45 12.57
N ASN A 248 -5.45 1.49 12.20
CA ASN A 248 -5.48 2.81 12.84
C ASN A 248 -5.56 2.74 14.38
N GLY A 249 -6.56 2.03 14.91
CA GLY A 249 -6.75 1.89 16.36
C GLY A 249 -5.55 1.29 17.12
N SER A 250 -4.76 0.42 16.50
CA SER A 250 -3.55 -0.13 17.14
C SER A 250 -2.33 0.72 16.79
N ASP A 251 -2.11 0.98 15.51
CA ASP A 251 -0.94 1.66 14.97
C ASP A 251 -0.77 3.06 15.57
N VAL A 252 -1.86 3.82 15.74
CA VAL A 252 -1.83 5.20 16.24
C VAL A 252 -2.08 5.24 17.75
N PHE A 253 -3.08 4.50 18.24
CA PHE A 253 -3.60 4.64 19.60
C PHE A 253 -3.22 3.50 20.55
N GLY A 254 -2.49 2.49 20.09
CA GLY A 254 -1.96 1.43 20.95
C GLY A 254 -3.01 0.45 21.50
N SER A 255 -4.11 0.22 20.77
CA SER A 255 -5.11 -0.79 21.15
C SER A 255 -4.48 -2.17 21.43
N ASP A 256 -4.88 -2.78 22.55
CA ASP A 256 -4.43 -4.06 23.09
C ASP A 256 -5.20 -5.28 22.55
N ILE A 257 -6.19 -5.06 21.69
CA ILE A 257 -7.07 -6.11 21.14
C ILE A 257 -6.39 -6.89 19.99
N CYS A 258 -5.33 -6.32 19.40
CA CYS A 258 -4.62 -6.94 18.28
C CYS A 258 -3.12 -6.70 18.34
N THR A 259 -2.40 -7.45 17.50
CA THR A 259 -0.92 -7.41 17.44
C THR A 259 -0.36 -6.45 16.39
N CYS A 260 -1.20 -5.60 15.76
CA CYS A 260 -0.78 -4.76 14.64
C CYS A 260 0.37 -3.80 14.99
N ARG A 261 0.21 -2.92 15.99
CA ARG A 261 1.29 -2.02 16.42
C ARG A 261 2.51 -2.77 16.96
N PRO A 262 2.39 -3.73 17.88
CA PRO A 262 3.55 -4.48 18.38
C PRO A 262 4.41 -5.07 17.25
N TYR A 263 3.77 -5.62 16.22
CA TYR A 263 4.48 -6.19 15.08
C TYR A 263 5.02 -5.13 14.11
N LEU A 264 4.34 -3.99 13.96
CA LEU A 264 4.86 -2.84 13.22
C LEU A 264 6.14 -2.29 13.86
N ILE A 265 6.13 -2.09 15.19
CA ILE A 265 7.29 -1.61 15.95
C ILE A 265 8.44 -2.62 15.89
N HIS A 266 8.16 -3.91 16.07
CA HIS A 266 9.16 -4.96 15.86
C HIS A 266 9.75 -4.90 14.44
N GLY A 267 8.88 -4.69 13.43
CA GLY A 267 9.25 -4.44 12.04
C GLY A 267 10.24 -3.28 11.85
N ILE A 268 9.95 -2.15 12.48
CA ILE A 268 10.77 -0.93 12.41
C ILE A 268 12.12 -1.16 13.11
N GLU A 269 12.12 -1.76 14.30
CA GLU A 269 13.35 -2.03 15.05
C GLU A 269 14.28 -2.99 14.31
N GLU A 270 13.77 -4.12 13.83
CA GLU A 270 14.56 -5.08 13.05
C GLU A 270 15.04 -4.47 11.73
N SER A 271 14.23 -3.63 11.08
CA SER A 271 14.64 -2.91 9.88
C SER A 271 15.79 -1.95 10.17
N ALA A 272 15.73 -1.22 11.28
CA ALA A 272 16.82 -0.37 11.74
C ALA A 272 18.07 -1.22 12.03
N ARG A 273 17.94 -2.31 12.79
CA ARG A 273 19.03 -3.25 13.13
C ARG A 273 19.73 -3.79 11.88
N GLY A 274 18.97 -4.33 10.93
CA GLY A 274 19.50 -4.86 9.68
C GLY A 274 20.24 -3.81 8.85
N ALA A 275 19.79 -2.55 8.90
CA ALA A 275 20.51 -1.43 8.30
C ALA A 275 21.83 -1.11 9.03
N GLN A 276 21.86 -1.14 10.37
CA GLN A 276 23.10 -0.96 11.14
C GLN A 276 24.14 -2.07 10.90
N GLU A 277 23.68 -3.26 10.48
CA GLU A 277 24.53 -4.39 10.11
C GLU A 277 25.05 -4.30 8.66
N GLY A 278 24.76 -3.19 7.97
CA GLY A 278 25.22 -2.92 6.61
C GLY A 278 24.26 -3.34 5.51
N GLY A 279 23.09 -3.91 5.86
CA GLY A 279 22.00 -4.22 4.94
C GLY A 279 21.04 -3.05 4.70
N LEU A 280 19.82 -3.38 4.29
CA LEU A 280 18.70 -2.45 4.14
C LEU A 280 17.48 -2.95 4.92
N GLY A 281 16.85 -2.03 5.65
CA GLY A 281 15.55 -2.26 6.28
C GLY A 281 14.42 -1.65 5.49
N LEU A 282 13.26 -2.31 5.43
CA LEU A 282 12.09 -1.83 4.73
C LEU A 282 10.82 -2.06 5.55
N VAL A 283 10.04 -1.00 5.72
CA VAL A 283 8.66 -1.09 6.21
C VAL A 283 7.74 -0.54 5.14
N ILE A 284 6.92 -1.41 4.56
CA ILE A 284 5.89 -1.07 3.57
C ILE A 284 4.55 -1.03 4.29
N TYR A 285 3.90 0.13 4.29
CA TYR A 285 2.64 0.38 4.95
C TYR A 285 1.53 0.59 3.91
N ASN A 286 0.63 -0.39 3.80
CA ASN A 286 -0.52 -0.35 2.91
C ASN A 286 -1.74 0.20 3.65
N ARG A 287 -2.40 1.22 3.10
CA ARG A 287 -3.63 1.79 3.66
C ARG A 287 -4.86 0.92 3.34
N LYS A 288 -4.90 -0.25 3.97
CA LYS A 288 -5.91 -1.30 3.81
C LYS A 288 -6.50 -1.69 5.17
N GLU A 289 -7.17 -0.75 5.82
CA GLU A 289 -7.81 -0.96 7.11
C GLU A 289 -8.80 -2.13 7.10
N GLY A 290 -8.84 -2.88 8.21
CA GLY A 290 -9.87 -3.87 8.47
C GLY A 290 -9.96 -4.95 7.40
N ARG A 291 -8.82 -5.42 6.87
CA ARG A 291 -8.79 -6.45 5.80
C ARG A 291 -9.46 -5.99 4.50
N ALA A 292 -9.39 -4.69 4.21
CA ALA A 292 -10.11 -4.01 3.13
C ALA A 292 -11.65 -3.96 3.30
N LEU A 293 -12.17 -4.21 4.51
CA LEU A 293 -13.59 -4.03 4.86
C LEU A 293 -13.86 -2.76 5.67
N GLY A 294 -12.82 -2.03 6.04
CA GLY A 294 -12.91 -0.78 6.80
C GLY A 294 -13.10 -0.95 8.31
N GLU A 295 -12.96 0.17 9.02
CA GLU A 295 -12.93 0.21 10.49
C GLU A 295 -14.29 -0.09 11.12
N VAL A 296 -15.39 0.32 10.49
CA VAL A 296 -16.76 0.06 10.97
C VAL A 296 -17.02 -1.45 11.08
N THR A 297 -16.80 -2.19 10.00
CA THR A 297 -16.99 -3.65 9.96
C THR A 297 -16.10 -4.34 10.99
N LYS A 298 -14.84 -3.91 11.11
CA LYS A 298 -13.90 -4.41 12.12
C LYS A 298 -14.43 -4.25 13.54
N PHE A 299 -14.98 -3.08 13.88
CA PHE A 299 -15.54 -2.83 15.21
C PHE A 299 -16.83 -3.63 15.46
N LEU A 300 -17.67 -3.81 14.44
CA LEU A 300 -18.82 -4.70 14.53
C LEU A 300 -18.40 -6.14 14.82
N VAL A 301 -17.33 -6.63 14.18
CA VAL A 301 -16.76 -7.96 14.47
C VAL A 301 -16.24 -8.02 15.91
N TYR A 302 -15.54 -7.00 16.41
CA TYR A 302 -15.09 -6.96 17.81
C TYR A 302 -16.26 -6.99 18.80
N ASN A 303 -17.30 -6.18 18.54
CA ASN A 303 -18.50 -6.15 19.38
C ASN A 303 -19.21 -7.51 19.39
N ALA A 304 -19.38 -8.13 18.23
CA ALA A 304 -19.99 -9.45 18.11
C ALA A 304 -19.16 -10.51 18.86
N ARG A 305 -17.83 -10.48 18.71
CA ARG A 305 -16.92 -11.40 19.40
C ARG A 305 -17.04 -11.30 20.92
N LYS A 306 -17.06 -10.07 21.46
CA LYS A 306 -17.12 -9.81 22.91
C LYS A 306 -18.48 -10.08 23.55
N ARG A 307 -19.57 -10.13 22.76
CA ARG A 307 -20.94 -10.38 23.23
C ARG A 307 -21.37 -11.85 23.15
N GLN A 308 -20.47 -12.75 22.76
CA GLN A 308 -20.76 -14.18 22.74
C GLN A 308 -21.02 -14.71 24.15
N GLU A 309 -21.97 -15.65 24.29
CA GLU A 309 -22.30 -16.29 25.57
C GLU A 309 -21.07 -16.98 26.19
N ASP A 310 -20.23 -17.61 25.37
CA ASP A 310 -18.96 -18.24 25.77
C ASP A 310 -17.76 -17.26 25.80
N GLY A 311 -17.99 -15.97 25.56
CA GLY A 311 -16.97 -14.94 25.48
C GLY A 311 -16.17 -14.93 24.17
N ASP A 312 -15.13 -14.09 24.12
CA ASP A 312 -14.28 -13.93 22.93
C ASP A 312 -13.30 -15.11 22.79
N ALA A 313 -13.81 -16.24 22.31
CA ALA A 313 -13.09 -17.48 22.14
C ALA A 313 -12.34 -17.55 20.80
N ALA A 314 -11.10 -18.04 20.82
CA ALA A 314 -10.27 -18.19 19.62
C ALA A 314 -10.87 -19.16 18.58
N ALA A 315 -11.56 -20.22 19.04
CA ALA A 315 -12.19 -21.22 18.17
C ALA A 315 -13.29 -20.62 17.25
N ALA A 316 -14.03 -19.62 17.73
CA ALA A 316 -15.12 -18.97 16.99
C ALA A 316 -14.66 -17.73 16.19
N TYR A 317 -13.36 -17.40 16.19
CA TYR A 317 -12.85 -16.14 15.66
C TYR A 317 -13.24 -15.88 14.20
N PHE A 318 -13.03 -16.88 13.32
CA PHE A 318 -13.29 -16.73 11.88
C PHE A 318 -14.77 -16.85 11.55
N GLU A 319 -15.50 -17.75 12.22
CA GLU A 319 -16.95 -17.88 12.09
C GLU A 319 -17.65 -16.55 12.41
N ARG A 320 -17.25 -15.86 13.48
CA ARG A 320 -17.84 -14.56 13.83
C ARG A 320 -17.49 -13.46 12.85
N THR A 321 -16.29 -13.52 12.28
CA THR A 321 -15.93 -12.64 11.18
C THR A 321 -16.88 -12.88 10.00
N GLU A 322 -17.12 -14.13 9.63
CA GLU A 322 -18.04 -14.51 8.55
C GLU A 322 -19.48 -14.08 8.83
N CYS A 323 -20.00 -14.29 10.06
CA CYS A 323 -21.36 -13.86 10.41
C CYS A 323 -21.60 -12.35 10.23
N VAL A 324 -20.59 -11.52 10.50
CA VAL A 324 -20.71 -10.05 10.46
C VAL A 324 -20.28 -9.48 9.12
N ALA A 325 -19.16 -9.97 8.57
CA ALA A 325 -18.54 -9.47 7.35
C ALA A 325 -19.00 -10.20 6.08
N GLY A 326 -19.74 -11.31 6.21
CA GLY A 326 -20.14 -12.18 5.10
C GLY A 326 -19.02 -13.06 4.54
N VAL A 327 -17.80 -12.96 5.08
CA VAL A 327 -16.61 -13.71 4.65
C VAL A 327 -15.60 -13.82 5.79
N GLN A 328 -14.89 -14.95 5.89
CA GLN A 328 -13.85 -15.16 6.91
C GLN A 328 -12.62 -14.28 6.69
N ASP A 329 -12.28 -14.01 5.43
CA ASP A 329 -11.15 -13.17 5.05
C ASP A 329 -11.33 -12.56 3.65
N ALA A 330 -11.53 -11.25 3.58
CA ALA A 330 -11.59 -10.51 2.32
C ALA A 330 -10.20 -10.01 1.84
N ARG A 331 -9.12 -10.34 2.57
CA ARG A 331 -7.78 -9.86 2.21
C ARG A 331 -7.38 -10.38 0.84
N PHE A 332 -6.73 -9.49 0.09
CA PHE A 332 -5.96 -9.85 -1.08
C PHE A 332 -4.58 -9.19 -0.98
N GLN A 333 -3.55 -9.99 -1.23
CA GLN A 333 -2.14 -9.57 -1.14
C GLN A 333 -1.46 -9.57 -2.51
N GLN A 334 -2.18 -9.93 -3.57
CA GLN A 334 -1.65 -10.09 -4.92
C GLN A 334 -1.03 -8.81 -5.51
N LEU A 335 -1.33 -7.62 -4.97
CA LEU A 335 -0.73 -6.32 -5.40
C LEU A 335 0.47 -5.88 -4.56
N MET A 336 0.66 -6.51 -3.41
CA MET A 336 1.73 -6.18 -2.48
C MET A 336 3.14 -6.35 -3.08
N PRO A 337 3.42 -7.37 -3.93
CA PRO A 337 4.75 -7.58 -4.53
C PRO A 337 5.22 -6.42 -5.41
N ASP A 338 4.31 -5.65 -6.00
CA ASP A 338 4.63 -4.60 -6.97
C ASP A 338 5.57 -3.53 -6.38
N THR A 339 5.41 -3.18 -5.10
CA THR A 339 6.34 -2.25 -4.42
C THR A 339 7.73 -2.87 -4.23
N ILE A 340 7.81 -4.17 -3.95
CA ILE A 340 9.08 -4.88 -3.80
C ILE A 340 9.81 -4.95 -5.15
N HIS A 341 9.09 -5.27 -6.22
CA HIS A 341 9.63 -5.24 -7.59
C HIS A 341 10.01 -3.84 -8.04
N TRP A 342 9.25 -2.82 -7.65
CA TRP A 342 9.59 -1.44 -7.94
C TRP A 342 10.91 -1.01 -7.27
N LEU A 343 11.22 -1.58 -6.11
CA LEU A 343 12.51 -1.40 -5.43
C LEU A 343 13.64 -2.28 -5.99
N GLY A 344 13.37 -3.05 -7.06
CA GLY A 344 14.35 -3.91 -7.73
C GLY A 344 14.64 -5.23 -7.01
N LEU A 345 13.95 -5.50 -5.90
CA LEU A 345 14.25 -6.62 -5.04
C LEU A 345 13.70 -7.93 -5.62
N LYS A 346 14.50 -8.99 -5.50
CA LYS A 346 14.15 -10.38 -5.86
C LYS A 346 14.25 -11.35 -4.69
N ARG A 347 14.76 -10.88 -3.56
CA ARG A 347 15.01 -11.68 -2.36
C ARG A 347 14.79 -10.83 -1.11
N ILE A 348 14.22 -11.44 -0.09
CA ILE A 348 14.10 -10.88 1.26
C ILE A 348 14.76 -11.87 2.21
N ASP A 349 15.82 -11.44 2.89
CA ASP A 349 16.56 -12.29 3.84
C ASP A 349 15.77 -12.51 5.12
N ARG A 350 15.16 -11.45 5.66
CA ARG A 350 14.34 -11.50 6.87
C ARG A 350 12.97 -10.89 6.58
N PHE A 351 11.96 -11.74 6.45
CA PHE A 351 10.58 -11.30 6.22
C PHE A 351 9.76 -11.38 7.51
N LEU A 352 9.40 -10.23 8.05
CA LEU A 352 8.81 -10.10 9.38
C LEU A 352 7.30 -10.27 9.27
N SER A 353 6.85 -11.51 9.11
CA SER A 353 5.45 -11.85 8.90
C SER A 353 5.14 -13.31 9.24
N MET A 354 4.02 -13.50 9.93
CA MET A 354 3.41 -14.82 10.14
C MET A 354 2.35 -15.15 9.06
N SER A 355 2.02 -14.21 8.17
CA SER A 355 0.93 -14.38 7.20
C SER A 355 1.38 -15.17 5.97
N ASP A 356 0.76 -16.33 5.74
CA ASP A 356 0.99 -17.13 4.53
C ASP A 356 0.53 -16.40 3.29
N MET A 357 -0.64 -15.74 3.33
CA MET A 357 -1.12 -14.93 2.21
C MET A 357 -0.10 -13.89 1.72
N LYS A 358 0.66 -13.26 2.63
CA LYS A 358 1.72 -12.31 2.27
C LYS A 358 2.94 -13.02 1.72
N HIS A 359 3.35 -14.12 2.35
CA HIS A 359 4.46 -14.95 1.89
C HIS A 359 4.19 -15.48 0.47
N ASP A 360 3.04 -16.11 0.26
CA ASP A 360 2.65 -16.75 -0.99
C ASP A 360 2.46 -15.73 -2.11
N ALA A 361 1.95 -14.53 -1.80
CA ALA A 361 1.89 -13.44 -2.77
C ALA A 361 3.28 -13.01 -3.25
N LEU A 362 4.29 -12.95 -2.36
CA LEU A 362 5.66 -12.61 -2.73
C LEU A 362 6.33 -13.72 -3.53
N THR A 363 6.28 -14.96 -3.04
CA THR A 363 6.95 -16.10 -3.67
C THR A 363 6.34 -16.44 -5.03
N SER A 364 5.00 -16.35 -5.18
CA SER A 364 4.34 -16.53 -6.49
C SER A 364 4.72 -15.47 -7.53
N GLN A 365 5.28 -14.33 -7.10
CA GLN A 365 5.82 -13.31 -8.00
C GLN A 365 7.34 -13.41 -8.19
N GLY A 366 7.96 -14.48 -7.68
CA GLY A 366 9.39 -14.76 -7.85
C GLY A 366 10.28 -13.96 -6.90
N ILE A 367 9.78 -13.63 -5.70
CA ILE A 367 10.56 -13.04 -4.62
C ILE A 367 10.93 -14.16 -3.63
N ASP A 368 12.23 -14.44 -3.52
CA ASP A 368 12.74 -15.47 -2.62
C ASP A 368 12.68 -14.99 -1.16
N ILE A 369 12.05 -15.76 -0.28
CA ILE A 369 12.01 -15.49 1.16
C ILE A 369 12.94 -16.48 1.86
N VAL A 370 14.01 -15.97 2.48
CA VAL A 370 15.01 -16.83 3.16
C VAL A 370 14.54 -17.24 4.55
N GLU A 371 14.05 -16.27 5.33
CA GLU A 371 13.58 -16.48 6.69
C GLU A 371 12.27 -15.72 6.91
N ARG A 372 11.32 -16.37 7.58
CA ARG A 372 10.12 -15.73 8.13
C ARG A 372 10.33 -15.51 9.62
N VAL A 373 10.25 -14.25 10.07
CA VAL A 373 10.47 -13.86 11.45
C VAL A 373 9.10 -13.59 12.10
N PRO A 374 8.66 -14.37 13.11
CA PRO A 374 7.39 -14.15 13.82
C PRO A 374 7.49 -12.96 14.77
N ILE A 375 6.34 -12.50 15.30
CA ILE A 375 6.35 -11.53 16.40
C ILE A 375 6.89 -12.22 17.67
N PRO A 376 7.79 -11.58 18.45
CA PRO A 376 8.22 -12.10 19.74
C PRO A 376 7.05 -12.28 20.72
N PRO A 377 6.96 -13.40 21.46
CA PRO A 377 5.85 -13.67 22.40
C PRO A 377 5.63 -12.56 23.43
N GLU A 378 6.71 -11.97 23.94
CA GLU A 378 6.70 -10.89 24.93
C GLU A 378 6.08 -9.58 24.43
N LEU A 379 5.93 -9.42 23.11
CA LEU A 379 5.29 -8.26 22.49
C LEU A 379 3.79 -8.49 22.22
N ILE A 380 3.24 -9.67 22.53
CA ILE A 380 1.83 -9.98 22.31
C ILE A 380 1.01 -9.49 23.51
N PRO A 381 0.08 -8.53 23.33
CA PRO A 381 -0.82 -8.13 24.40
C PRO A 381 -1.70 -9.29 24.87
N ALA A 382 -2.07 -9.30 26.15
CA ALA A 382 -2.88 -10.36 26.75
C ALA A 382 -4.18 -10.64 25.97
N ASP A 383 -4.93 -9.60 25.59
CA ASP A 383 -6.18 -9.74 24.83
C ASP A 383 -5.97 -10.10 23.36
N ALA A 384 -4.77 -9.88 22.82
CA ALA A 384 -4.42 -10.25 21.45
C ALA A 384 -4.02 -11.74 21.32
N TYR A 385 -3.84 -12.47 22.43
CA TYR A 385 -3.58 -13.92 22.37
C TYR A 385 -4.73 -14.68 21.71
N VAL A 386 -5.98 -14.24 21.87
CA VAL A 386 -7.14 -14.82 21.16
C VAL A 386 -6.94 -14.75 19.64
N GLU A 387 -6.47 -13.60 19.14
CA GLU A 387 -6.20 -13.40 17.71
C GLU A 387 -5.04 -14.28 17.22
N ILE A 388 -3.95 -14.34 17.98
CA ILE A 388 -2.76 -15.11 17.60
C ILE A 388 -3.05 -16.61 17.64
N ALA A 389 -3.73 -17.11 18.67
CA ALA A 389 -4.11 -18.51 18.80
C ALA A 389 -5.02 -18.93 17.63
N ALA A 390 -6.03 -18.13 17.29
CA ALA A 390 -6.90 -18.38 16.14
C ALA A 390 -6.11 -18.42 14.82
N LYS A 391 -5.18 -17.47 14.62
CA LYS A 391 -4.33 -17.44 13.41
C LYS A 391 -3.43 -18.67 13.30
N LYS A 392 -2.75 -19.06 14.38
CA LYS A 392 -1.91 -20.27 14.41
C LYS A 392 -2.74 -21.51 14.12
N ALA A 393 -3.93 -21.62 14.71
CA ALA A 393 -4.85 -22.73 14.43
C ALA A 393 -5.32 -22.79 12.96
N ALA A 394 -5.48 -21.62 12.32
CA ALA A 394 -5.78 -21.51 10.89
C ALA A 394 -4.56 -21.70 9.96
N GLY A 395 -3.41 -22.13 10.50
CA GLY A 395 -2.23 -22.50 9.72
C GLY A 395 -1.16 -21.42 9.57
N TYR A 396 -1.31 -20.26 10.21
CA TYR A 396 -0.31 -19.19 10.14
C TYR A 396 1.05 -19.67 10.66
N TYR A 397 2.11 -19.29 9.95
CA TYR A 397 3.48 -19.63 10.33
C TYR A 397 3.83 -19.27 11.78
N SER A 398 4.37 -20.25 12.50
CA SER A 398 4.91 -20.14 13.86
C SER A 398 6.18 -20.98 13.97
N THR A 399 7.10 -20.57 14.82
CA THR A 399 8.35 -21.33 15.11
C THR A 399 8.15 -22.39 16.20
N ASP A 400 6.98 -22.43 16.86
CA ASP A 400 6.67 -23.43 17.88
C ASP A 400 6.46 -24.81 17.23
N ILE A 401 7.16 -25.83 17.74
CA ILE A 401 7.20 -27.20 17.17
C ILE A 401 5.88 -27.98 17.40
N ALA A 402 4.98 -27.47 18.25
CA ALA A 402 3.68 -28.07 18.49
C ALA A 402 2.56 -27.07 18.13
N PRO A 403 1.56 -27.45 17.33
CA PRO A 403 0.30 -26.73 17.34
C PRO A 403 -0.25 -26.87 18.76
N GLU A 404 -0.52 -25.76 19.46
CA GLU A 404 -1.49 -25.79 20.55
C GLU A 404 -2.83 -26.19 19.91
N LYS A 405 -3.05 -27.51 19.84
CA LYS A 405 -4.26 -28.12 19.29
C LYS A 405 -5.49 -27.85 20.15
N ASP A 406 -5.34 -27.12 21.24
CA ASP A 406 -6.42 -26.77 22.14
C ASP A 406 -6.50 -25.25 22.29
N VAL A 407 -7.09 -24.59 21.29
CA VAL A 407 -7.58 -23.21 21.42
C VAL A 407 -8.80 -23.12 22.36
N ASN A 408 -9.32 -24.27 22.80
CA ASN A 408 -10.41 -24.34 23.76
C ASN A 408 -9.92 -23.82 25.12
N GLY A 409 -10.50 -22.71 25.57
CA GLY A 409 -10.14 -22.04 26.83
C GLY A 409 -9.40 -20.71 26.67
N VAL A 410 -8.96 -20.34 25.47
CA VAL A 410 -8.42 -18.99 25.22
C VAL A 410 -9.57 -18.01 25.05
N VAL A 411 -9.91 -17.31 26.13
CA VAL A 411 -11.03 -16.35 26.19
C VAL A 411 -10.49 -14.95 26.50
N GLY A 412 -10.84 -13.98 25.66
CA GLY A 412 -10.48 -12.59 25.88
C GLY A 412 -11.28 -11.92 27.00
N ARG A 413 -10.87 -10.70 27.39
CA ARG A 413 -11.59 -9.88 28.39
C ARG A 413 -13.06 -9.67 28.02
N SER A 414 -13.94 -9.75 29.03
CA SER A 414 -15.37 -9.43 28.94
C SER A 414 -15.61 -7.94 28.68
N LEU A 415 -16.72 -7.62 28.01
CA LEU A 415 -17.12 -6.25 27.67
C LEU A 415 -17.26 -5.34 28.91
N GLU A 416 -17.72 -5.88 30.04
CA GLU A 416 -17.95 -5.11 31.28
C GLU A 416 -16.68 -4.73 32.04
N LYS A 417 -15.51 -5.20 31.57
CA LYS A 417 -14.19 -4.94 32.19
C LYS A 417 -13.35 -3.90 31.42
N TYR A 418 -13.95 -3.20 30.45
CA TYR A 418 -13.39 -2.01 29.79
C TYR A 418 -14.04 -0.77 30.38
#